data_AF-A0A956WZJ4-F1
#
_entry.id   AF-A0A956WZJ4-F1
#
_cell.length_a   1.000
_cell.length_b   1.000
_cell.length_c   1.000
_cell.angle_alpha   90.00
_cell.angle_beta   90.00
_cell.angle_gamma   90.00
#
_symmetry.space_group_name_H-M   'P 1'
#
loop_
_entity.id
_entity.type
_entity.pdbx_description
1 polymer ?
#
loop_
_entity_poly.entity_id
_entity_poly.type
_entity_poly.pdbx_seq_one_letter_code
_entity_poly.pdbx_strand_id
1 'polypeptide(L)'
;APVHCPWDSKGAVMRRLQNQVTDNVQMIDGIKLSLDEERWTLIRPDPDRPLFHVTAEAGNDEEAEELLAEYSLLVEELIQQRA
;
A
#
# COMPACT_ATOMS: atom_id res chain seq x y z
N ALA A 1 3.38 -6.24 -5.98
CA ALA A 1 4.84 -6.14 -5.80
C ALA A 1 5.21 -6.11 -4.32
N PRO A 2 6.31 -6.78 -3.90
CA PRO A 2 6.87 -6.62 -2.57
C PRO A 2 7.72 -5.34 -2.46
N VAL A 3 7.56 -4.58 -1.38
CA VAL A 3 8.33 -3.35 -1.09
C VAL A 3 9.05 -3.52 0.24
N HIS A 4 10.40 -3.47 0.25
CA HIS A 4 11.19 -3.70 1.46
C HIS A 4 10.97 -2.59 2.50
N CYS A 5 10.63 -2.99 3.73
CA CYS A 5 10.42 -2.08 4.85
C CYS A 5 11.06 -2.64 6.13
N PRO A 6 11.99 -1.91 6.76
CA PRO A 6 12.52 -2.28 8.06
C PRO A 6 11.40 -2.48 9.09
N TRP A 7 11.58 -3.46 9.98
CA TRP A 7 10.60 -3.80 11.03
C TRP A 7 10.15 -2.58 11.83
N ASP A 8 11.10 -1.75 12.26
CA ASP A 8 10.86 -0.56 13.08
C ASP A 8 10.07 0.53 12.33
N SER A 9 10.06 0.48 10.99
CA SER A 9 9.36 1.45 10.15
C SER A 9 7.93 1.04 9.82
N LYS A 10 7.55 -0.25 9.93
CA LYS A 10 6.23 -0.76 9.51
C LYS A 10 5.06 -0.04 10.20
N GLY A 11 5.14 0.13 11.52
CA GLY A 11 4.09 0.80 12.28
C GLY A 11 3.94 2.28 11.93
N ALA A 12 5.07 2.97 11.66
CA ALA A 12 5.05 4.37 11.23
C ALA A 12 4.46 4.52 9.82
N VAL A 13 4.83 3.63 8.90
CA VAL A 13 4.31 3.60 7.52
C VAL A 13 2.80 3.36 7.53
N MET A 14 2.30 2.36 8.27
CA MET A 14 0.86 2.10 8.38
C MET A 14 0.08 3.29 8.93
N ARG A 15 0.60 3.95 9.96
CA ARG A 15 -0.03 5.17 10.52
C ARG A 15 -0.05 6.33 9.51
N ARG A 16 1.02 6.51 8.75
CA ARG A 16 1.09 7.57 7.73
C ARG A 16 0.19 7.28 6.54
N LEU A 17 0.16 6.04 6.07
CA LEU A 17 -0.78 5.58 5.05
C LEU A 17 -2.21 5.90 5.49
N GLN A 18 -2.60 5.49 6.70
CA GLN A 18 -3.91 5.78 7.26
C GLN A 18 -4.25 7.27 7.31
N ASN A 19 -3.27 8.14 7.59
CA ASN A 19 -3.49 9.59 7.62
C ASN A 19 -3.61 10.23 6.23
N GLN A 20 -3.00 9.63 5.20
CA GLN A 20 -3.05 10.14 3.83
C GLN A 20 -4.28 9.67 3.06
N VAL A 21 -4.88 8.55 3.45
CA VAL A 21 -6.03 7.95 2.78
C VAL A 21 -7.32 8.24 3.55
N THR A 22 -8.18 9.08 2.99
CA THR A 22 -9.40 9.57 3.67
C THR A 22 -10.67 8.81 3.30
N ASP A 23 -10.74 8.27 2.09
CA ASP A 23 -11.99 7.75 1.52
C ASP A 23 -11.90 6.26 1.15
N ASN A 24 -12.99 5.52 1.39
CA ASN A 24 -13.20 4.11 0.98
C ASN A 24 -12.07 3.13 1.37
N VAL A 25 -11.60 3.24 2.62
CA VAL A 25 -10.52 2.40 3.15
C VAL A 25 -11.07 1.24 3.98
N GLN A 26 -10.62 0.02 3.70
CA GLN A 26 -10.84 -1.14 4.59
C GLN A 26 -9.54 -1.52 5.31
N MET A 27 -9.64 -1.67 6.64
CA MET A 27 -8.49 -1.87 7.53
C MET A 27 -8.59 -3.17 8.34
N ILE A 28 -8.57 -4.32 7.65
CA ILE A 28 -8.59 -5.64 8.30
C ILE A 28 -7.17 -6.19 8.35
N ASP A 29 -6.65 -6.65 7.21
CA ASP A 29 -5.31 -7.26 7.10
C ASP A 29 -4.29 -6.32 6.43
N GLY A 30 -4.51 -5.02 6.46
CA GLY A 30 -3.76 -4.04 5.68
C GLY A 30 -4.61 -2.80 5.43
N ILE A 31 -4.32 -2.08 4.36
CA ILE A 31 -5.08 -0.93 3.90
C ILE A 31 -5.52 -1.25 2.47
N LYS A 32 -6.81 -1.53 2.28
CA LYS A 32 -7.41 -1.61 0.94
C LYS A 32 -8.02 -0.26 0.58
N LEU A 33 -7.61 0.28 -0.56
CA LEU A 33 -8.03 1.54 -1.14
C LEU A 33 -8.90 1.24 -2.36
N SER A 34 -10.18 1.61 -2.31
CA SER A 34 -11.08 1.49 -3.44
C SER A 34 -11.24 2.84 -4.14
N LEU A 35 -10.78 2.91 -5.39
CA LEU A 35 -10.98 4.09 -6.25
C LEU A 35 -12.38 4.05 -6.87
N ASP A 36 -12.83 2.87 -7.30
CA ASP A 36 -14.21 2.57 -7.70
C ASP A 36 -14.52 1.06 -7.54
N GLU A 37 -15.54 0.55 -8.26
CA GLU A 37 -15.98 -0.84 -8.19
C GLU A 37 -14.96 -1.83 -8.79
N GLU A 38 -14.18 -1.43 -9.79
CA GLU A 38 -13.24 -2.29 -10.52
C GLU A 38 -11.77 -1.97 -10.21
N ARG A 39 -11.50 -0.81 -9.59
CA ARG A 39 -10.14 -0.34 -9.28
C ARG A 39 -9.88 -0.28 -7.78
N TRP A 40 -8.93 -1.07 -7.33
CA TRP A 40 -8.49 -1.05 -5.94
C TRP A 40 -7.01 -1.40 -5.77
N THR A 41 -6.44 -0.98 -4.64
CA THR A 41 -5.10 -1.38 -4.20
C THR A 41 -5.10 -1.84 -2.76
N LEU A 42 -4.44 -2.95 -2.47
CA LEU A 42 -4.21 -3.49 -1.13
C LEU A 42 -2.74 -3.36 -0.75
N ILE A 43 -2.47 -2.64 0.33
CA ILE A 43 -1.16 -2.51 0.95
C ILE A 43 -1.18 -3.28 2.28
N ARG A 44 -0.42 -4.36 2.39
CA ARG A 44 -0.38 -5.21 3.58
C ARG A 44 1.04 -5.38 4.12
N PRO A 45 1.30 -5.11 5.41
CA PRO A 45 2.58 -5.49 6.01
C PRO A 45 2.70 -7.01 6.08
N ASP A 46 3.84 -7.56 5.67
CA ASP A 46 4.09 -8.99 5.86
C ASP A 46 4.35 -9.29 7.35
N PRO A 47 3.73 -10.32 7.94
CA PRO A 47 3.90 -10.63 9.37
C PRO A 47 5.29 -11.19 9.70
N ASP A 48 5.97 -11.81 8.74
CA ASP A 48 7.18 -12.61 8.97
C ASP A 48 8.43 -12.07 8.23
N ARG A 49 8.25 -11.14 7.28
CA ARG A 49 9.32 -10.57 6.44
C ARG A 49 9.36 -9.05 6.50
N PRO A 50 10.53 -8.39 6.37
CA PRO A 50 10.66 -6.93 6.40
C PRO A 50 10.21 -6.30 5.07
N LEU A 51 8.94 -6.45 4.72
CA LEU A 51 8.34 -5.91 3.50
C LEU A 51 6.84 -5.65 3.64
N PHE A 52 6.31 -4.87 2.71
CA PHE A 52 4.90 -4.76 2.39
C PHE A 52 4.58 -5.53 1.10
N HIS A 53 3.39 -6.09 1.02
CA HIS A 53 2.78 -6.54 -0.23
C HIS A 53 1.86 -5.45 -0.75
N VAL A 54 2.09 -5.02 -1.98
CA VAL A 54 1.17 -4.16 -2.73
C VAL A 54 0.52 -5.01 -3.83
N THR A 55 -0.80 -5.00 -3.91
CA THR A 55 -1.57 -5.68 -4.95
C THR A 55 -2.58 -4.70 -5.50
N ALA A 56 -2.69 -4.58 -6.82
CA ALA A 56 -3.68 -3.74 -7.46
C ALA A 56 -4.56 -4.56 -8.40
N GLU A 57 -5.78 -4.09 -8.60
CA GLU A 57 -6.76 -4.61 -9.57
C GLU A 57 -7.36 -3.42 -10.31
N ALA A 58 -7.63 -3.60 -11.60
CA ALA A 58 -8.24 -2.62 -12.48
C ALA A 58 -8.96 -3.31 -13.63
N GLY A 59 -9.58 -2.52 -14.52
CA GLY A 59 -10.33 -3.05 -15.67
C GLY A 59 -9.46 -3.73 -16.73
N ASN A 60 -8.15 -3.49 -16.72
CA ASN A 60 -7.17 -4.14 -17.58
C ASN A 60 -5.78 -4.19 -16.91
N ASP A 61 -4.87 -4.99 -17.50
CA ASP A 61 -3.53 -5.22 -16.96
C ASP A 61 -2.68 -3.94 -16.92
N GLU A 62 -2.80 -3.05 -17.91
CA GLU A 62 -2.02 -1.81 -17.98
C GLU A 62 -2.38 -0.87 -16.82
N GLU A 63 -3.67 -0.65 -16.58
CA GLU A 63 -4.15 0.14 -15.43
C GLU A 63 -3.78 -0.50 -14.09
N ALA A 64 -3.81 -1.84 -14.00
CA ALA A 64 -3.42 -2.54 -12.77
C ALA A 64 -1.92 -2.39 -12.49
N GLU A 65 -1.08 -2.41 -13.53
CA GLU A 65 0.36 -2.15 -13.41
C GLU A 65 0.64 -0.69 -13.02
N GLU A 66 -0.08 0.27 -13.58
CA GLU A 66 0.02 1.69 -13.21
C GLU A 66 -0.33 1.91 -11.73
N LEU A 67 -1.47 1.38 -11.27
CA LEU A 67 -1.88 1.45 -9.87
C LEU A 67 -0.86 0.76 -8.95
N LEU A 68 -0.36 -0.41 -9.36
CA LEU A 68 0.64 -1.12 -8.59
C LEU A 68 1.93 -0.30 -8.43
N ALA A 69 2.39 0.33 -9.51
CA ALA A 69 3.58 1.18 -9.51
C ALA A 69 3.38 2.43 -8.63
N GLU A 70 2.26 3.14 -8.79
CA GLU A 70 1.91 4.34 -8.02
C GLU A 70 1.95 4.06 -6.52
N TYR A 71 1.22 3.04 -6.06
CA TYR A 71 1.13 2.73 -4.64
C TYR A 71 2.39 2.06 -4.08
N SER A 72 3.19 1.39 -4.90
CA SER A 72 4.50 0.90 -4.47
C SER A 72 5.45 2.07 -4.18
N LEU A 73 5.48 3.08 -5.06
CA LEU A 73 6.26 4.31 -4.85
C LEU A 73 5.80 5.06 -3.61
N LEU A 74 4.49 5.19 -3.40
CA LEU A 74 3.95 5.80 -2.18
C LEU A 74 4.49 5.12 -0.91
N VAL A 75 4.46 3.79 -0.88
CA VAL A 75 4.98 3.02 0.27
C VAL A 75 6.48 3.25 0.44
N GLU A 76 7.26 3.27 -0.65
CA GLU A 76 8.69 3.57 -0.61
C GLU A 76 8.99 4.96 -0.04
N GLU A 77 8.26 5.99 -0.48
CA GLU A 77 8.39 7.35 0.01
C GLU A 77 8.08 7.43 1.51
N LEU A 78 7.01 6.77 1.96
CA LEU A 78 6.62 6.73 3.37
C LEU A 78 7.65 6.02 4.25
N ILE A 79 8.38 5.05 3.70
CA ILE A 79 9.49 4.37 4.37
C ILE A 79 10.70 5.31 4.49
N GLN A 80 11.00 6.08 3.45
CA GLN A 80 12.15 7.00 3.41
C GLN A 80 11.95 8.25 4.27
N GLN A 81 10.69 8.67 4.49
CA GLN A 81 10.35 9.75 5.41
C GLN A 81 10.77 9.36 6.85
N ARG A 82 12.01 9.63 7.25
CA ARG A 82 12.43 9.44 8.65
C ARG A 82 11.71 10.45 9.53
N ALA A 83 11.07 9.95 10.59
CA ALA A 83 10.66 10.78 11.73
C ALA A 83 11.89 11.09 12.59
#